data_AF-V4B3N9-F1
#
_entry.id   AF-V4B3N9-F1
#
_cell.length_a   1.000
_cell.length_b   1.000
_cell.length_c   1.000
_cell.angle_alpha   90.00
_cell.angle_beta   90.00
_cell.angle_gamma   90.00
#
_symmetry.space_group_name_H-M   'P 1'
#
loop_
_entity.id
_entity.type
_entity.pdbx_description
1 polymer ?
#
loop_
_entity_poly.entity_id
_entity_poly.type
_entity_poly.pdbx_seq_one_letter_code
_entity_poly.pdbx_strand_id
1 'polypeptide(L)'
;MQSRSSMEEVDLLETTGPVGSNFKKIFDRHGPEGVPLRDLRTELEEEGIADHISEQRLQYILKQADKNRDAHITYPEFVRLMTSDESGVSKSERSKFQKVMSAAIDNIVPKSMKQDFIANYNCRPPPLFIPIISITEVIIFIVYAVELQEKGIETTATSGVAMYSPLVYRPTRRYEAWRFLTYMFMHQGYLHIVSNMLFQLVFGIPLEFVHKFWRVMTVYLLGVIAGSLAHSMTDHAVSLVGASGGVYALLGAHVAAIITNWKEMNYQCCGGSIKRILLSAPVRLMVILMLVVPDTSIAIYRRITAPDEFKVGVTAHIGGFLCGLLLGVPVLKNIKMLPWERTLGWVTLAIYLAFVAIAVLFNGFYDGYPATDWS
;
A
#
# COMPACT_ATOMS: atom_id res chain seq x y z
N MET A 1 -45.76 23.71 -15.57
CA MET A 1 -44.56 24.08 -14.79
C MET A 1 -43.92 22.92 -14.02
N GLN A 2 -44.60 21.78 -13.83
CA GLN A 2 -44.13 20.65 -13.01
C GLN A 2 -43.14 19.66 -13.69
N SER A 3 -42.94 19.72 -15.02
CA SER A 3 -42.05 18.77 -15.72
C SER A 3 -40.59 19.23 -15.82
N ARG A 4 -40.33 20.53 -15.63
CA ARG A 4 -38.97 21.11 -15.77
C ARG A 4 -38.11 20.83 -14.55
N SER A 5 -38.68 20.85 -13.34
CA SER A 5 -37.93 20.58 -12.10
C SER A 5 -37.61 19.09 -11.92
N SER A 6 -38.46 18.19 -12.43
CA SER A 6 -38.17 16.74 -12.39
C SER A 6 -37.05 16.33 -13.36
N MET A 7 -36.91 17.01 -14.49
CA MET A 7 -35.78 16.80 -15.40
C MET A 7 -34.47 17.34 -14.80
N GLU A 8 -34.50 18.50 -14.13
CA GLU A 8 -33.34 19.06 -13.44
C GLU A 8 -32.88 18.20 -12.24
N GLU A 9 -33.81 17.60 -11.48
CA GLU A 9 -33.48 16.66 -10.38
C GLU A 9 -32.92 15.32 -10.89
N VAL A 10 -33.39 14.84 -12.05
CA VAL A 10 -32.86 13.63 -12.71
C VAL A 10 -31.46 13.88 -13.25
N ASP A 11 -31.21 15.03 -13.89
CA ASP A 11 -29.87 15.45 -14.34
C ASP A 11 -28.89 15.63 -13.16
N LEU A 12 -29.37 16.14 -12.02
CA LEU A 12 -28.58 16.24 -10.79
C LEU A 12 -28.20 14.88 -10.22
N LEU A 13 -29.04 13.86 -10.36
CA LEU A 13 -28.73 12.50 -9.89
C LEU A 13 -27.86 11.71 -10.88
N GLU A 14 -28.05 11.91 -12.18
CA GLU A 14 -27.15 11.39 -13.22
C GLU A 14 -25.73 11.96 -13.12
N THR A 15 -25.58 13.19 -12.63
CA THR A 15 -24.28 13.86 -12.43
C THR A 15 -23.63 13.57 -11.07
N THR A 16 -24.29 12.82 -10.17
CA THR A 16 -23.78 12.46 -8.82
C THR A 16 -23.13 11.07 -8.73
N GLY A 17 -22.33 10.68 -9.73
CA GLY A 17 -21.43 9.51 -9.68
C GLY A 17 -22.04 8.13 -9.32
N PRO A 18 -21.32 7.17 -8.68
CA PRO A 18 -21.52 5.74 -8.85
C PRO A 18 -22.78 5.22 -8.19
N VAL A 19 -23.38 5.97 -7.27
CA VAL A 19 -24.71 5.66 -6.72
C VAL A 19 -25.76 5.86 -7.81
N GLY A 20 -25.73 7.00 -8.51
CA GLY A 20 -26.56 7.25 -9.68
C GLY A 20 -26.31 6.22 -10.79
N SER A 21 -25.04 5.86 -11.06
CA SER A 21 -24.71 4.93 -12.15
C SER A 21 -25.01 3.46 -11.85
N ASN A 22 -24.91 2.99 -10.60
CA ASN A 22 -25.21 1.59 -10.26
C ASN A 22 -26.71 1.34 -10.24
N PHE A 23 -27.48 2.26 -9.64
CA PHE A 23 -28.93 2.18 -9.72
C PHE A 23 -29.39 2.36 -11.16
N LYS A 24 -28.86 3.34 -11.92
CA LYS A 24 -29.19 3.52 -13.34
C LYS A 24 -28.92 2.26 -14.17
N LYS A 25 -27.83 1.51 -13.93
CA LYS A 25 -27.60 0.20 -14.59
C LYS A 25 -28.70 -0.85 -14.31
N ILE A 26 -29.26 -0.86 -13.10
CA ILE A 26 -30.36 -1.76 -12.72
C ILE A 26 -31.63 -1.37 -13.49
N PHE A 27 -31.94 -0.07 -13.59
CA PHE A 27 -33.08 0.43 -14.37
C PHE A 27 -32.86 0.29 -15.89
N ASP A 28 -31.64 0.51 -16.38
CA ASP A 28 -31.25 0.35 -17.80
C ASP A 28 -31.39 -1.11 -18.27
N ARG A 29 -31.23 -2.10 -17.38
CA ARG A 29 -31.47 -3.52 -17.69
C ARG A 29 -32.94 -3.84 -17.96
N HIS A 30 -33.86 -3.10 -17.34
CA HIS A 30 -35.30 -3.34 -17.43
C HIS A 30 -36.01 -2.37 -18.40
N GLY A 31 -35.29 -1.38 -18.94
CA GLY A 31 -35.81 -0.46 -19.94
C GLY A 31 -36.78 0.58 -19.35
N PRO A 32 -37.59 1.24 -20.20
CA PRO A 32 -38.44 2.37 -19.78
C PRO A 32 -39.59 1.97 -18.84
N GLU A 33 -39.88 0.67 -18.73
CA GLU A 33 -40.96 0.14 -17.89
C GLU A 33 -40.57 0.04 -16.41
N GLY A 34 -39.30 0.27 -16.07
CA GLY A 34 -38.83 0.27 -14.69
C GLY A 34 -38.52 -1.12 -14.14
N VAL A 35 -38.03 -1.18 -12.90
CA VAL A 35 -37.59 -2.42 -12.27
C VAL A 35 -38.79 -3.03 -11.51
N PRO A 36 -39.13 -4.31 -11.74
CA PRO A 36 -40.15 -4.98 -10.96
C PRO A 36 -39.85 -4.92 -9.47
N LEU A 37 -40.86 -4.62 -8.64
CA LEU A 37 -40.71 -4.49 -7.19
C LEU A 37 -40.07 -5.72 -6.52
N ARG A 38 -40.37 -6.91 -7.05
CA ARG A 38 -39.79 -8.18 -6.57
C ARG A 38 -38.28 -8.23 -6.80
N ASP A 39 -37.84 -7.82 -7.98
CA ASP A 39 -36.44 -7.94 -8.39
C ASP A 39 -35.62 -6.82 -7.72
N LEU A 40 -36.18 -5.62 -7.56
CA LEU A 40 -35.57 -4.56 -6.76
C LEU A 40 -35.40 -4.97 -5.28
N ARG A 41 -36.39 -5.67 -4.74
CA ARG A 41 -36.32 -6.21 -3.37
C ARG A 41 -35.19 -7.23 -3.23
N THR A 42 -35.09 -8.19 -4.15
CA THR A 42 -34.01 -9.19 -4.15
C THR A 42 -32.64 -8.52 -4.22
N GLU A 43 -32.48 -7.48 -5.04
CA GLU A 43 -31.23 -6.73 -5.13
C GLU A 43 -30.90 -5.97 -3.82
N LEU A 44 -31.90 -5.38 -3.16
CA LEU A 44 -31.73 -4.71 -1.87
C LEU A 44 -31.39 -5.68 -0.73
N GLU A 45 -31.85 -6.91 -0.82
CA GLU A 45 -31.51 -8.02 0.08
C GLU A 45 -30.08 -8.53 -0.20
N GLU A 46 -29.68 -8.70 -1.47
CA GLU A 46 -28.34 -9.12 -1.87
C GLU A 46 -27.24 -8.10 -1.50
N GLU A 47 -27.55 -6.80 -1.58
CA GLU A 47 -26.65 -5.70 -1.18
C GLU A 47 -26.64 -5.45 0.34
N GLY A 48 -27.40 -6.22 1.13
CA GLY A 48 -27.45 -6.13 2.60
C GLY A 48 -28.10 -4.84 3.13
N ILE A 49 -28.79 -4.09 2.28
CA ILE A 49 -29.49 -2.84 2.65
C ILE A 49 -30.80 -3.16 3.38
N ALA A 50 -31.48 -4.22 2.94
CA ALA A 50 -32.71 -4.71 3.58
C ALA A 50 -32.47 -5.16 5.04
N ASP A 51 -31.27 -5.63 5.37
CA ASP A 51 -30.91 -6.10 6.72
C ASP A 51 -30.97 -5.00 7.79
N HIS A 52 -30.99 -3.73 7.38
CA HIS A 52 -31.00 -2.57 8.29
C HIS A 52 -32.38 -1.90 8.38
N ILE A 53 -33.39 -2.48 7.72
CA ILE A 53 -34.76 -1.95 7.65
C ILE A 53 -35.72 -3.08 8.02
N SER A 54 -36.71 -2.83 8.88
CA SER A 54 -37.70 -3.86 9.18
C SER A 54 -38.52 -4.23 7.95
N GLU A 55 -38.86 -5.52 7.79
CA GLU A 55 -39.61 -6.04 6.63
C GLU A 55 -40.90 -5.26 6.33
N GLN A 56 -41.66 -4.91 7.37
CA GLN A 56 -42.88 -4.11 7.25
C GLN A 56 -42.60 -2.70 6.70
N ARG A 57 -41.44 -2.14 7.05
CA ARG A 57 -41.01 -0.80 6.65
C ARG A 57 -40.45 -0.81 5.23
N LEU A 58 -39.74 -1.88 4.84
CA LEU A 58 -39.29 -2.08 3.47
C LEU A 58 -40.48 -2.22 2.51
N GLN A 59 -41.47 -3.04 2.86
CA GLN A 59 -42.70 -3.17 2.07
C GLN A 59 -43.48 -1.85 1.97
N TYR A 60 -43.54 -1.08 3.06
CA TYR A 60 -44.16 0.24 3.04
C TYR A 60 -43.43 1.20 2.10
N ILE A 61 -42.10 1.26 2.19
CA ILE A 61 -41.27 2.13 1.34
C ILE A 61 -41.45 1.77 -0.14
N LEU A 62 -41.38 0.48 -0.49
CA LEU A 62 -41.56 0.00 -1.85
C LEU A 62 -42.97 0.30 -2.40
N LYS A 63 -44.00 0.15 -1.57
CA LYS A 63 -45.39 0.46 -1.92
C LYS A 63 -45.68 1.95 -2.08
N GLN A 64 -44.92 2.81 -1.39
CA GLN A 64 -45.02 4.27 -1.55
C GLN A 64 -44.24 4.77 -2.76
N ALA A 65 -43.20 4.04 -3.17
CA ALA A 65 -42.37 4.37 -4.33
C ALA A 65 -43.10 4.08 -5.65
N ASP A 66 -43.87 3.00 -5.71
CA ASP A 66 -44.74 2.64 -6.84
C ASP A 66 -46.03 3.49 -6.82
N LYS A 67 -45.94 4.72 -7.37
CA LYS A 67 -47.06 5.70 -7.33
C LYS A 67 -48.17 5.36 -8.32
N ASN A 68 -47.83 4.78 -9.46
CA ASN A 68 -48.76 4.38 -10.50
C ASN A 68 -49.36 2.98 -10.28
N ARG A 69 -48.87 2.24 -9.27
CA ARG A 69 -49.32 0.91 -8.85
C ARG A 69 -49.17 -0.16 -9.94
N ASP A 70 -48.14 -0.03 -10.76
CA ASP A 70 -47.86 -0.98 -11.85
C ASP A 70 -46.90 -2.09 -11.41
N ALA A 71 -46.55 -2.14 -10.12
CA ALA A 71 -45.61 -3.07 -9.52
C ALA A 71 -44.18 -2.97 -10.08
N HIS A 72 -43.87 -1.87 -10.76
CA HIS A 72 -42.54 -1.49 -11.21
C HIS A 72 -42.17 -0.16 -10.56
N ILE A 73 -40.87 0.08 -10.40
CA ILE A 73 -40.36 1.38 -9.99
C ILE A 73 -39.56 1.92 -11.15
N THR A 74 -39.93 3.10 -11.61
CA THR A 74 -39.14 3.81 -12.62
C THR A 74 -38.00 4.58 -11.95
N TYR A 75 -36.93 4.85 -12.70
CA TYR A 75 -35.79 5.64 -12.18
C TYR A 75 -36.23 7.01 -11.61
N PRO A 76 -37.16 7.76 -12.24
CA PRO A 76 -37.67 9.01 -11.66
C PRO A 76 -38.43 8.83 -10.34
N GLU A 77 -39.15 7.72 -10.15
CA GLU A 77 -39.87 7.42 -8.90
C GLU A 77 -38.90 7.04 -7.77
N PHE A 78 -37.88 6.24 -8.09
CA PHE A 78 -36.79 5.92 -7.18
C PHE A 78 -36.04 7.18 -6.74
N VAL A 79 -35.73 8.07 -7.68
CA VAL A 79 -35.11 9.37 -7.42
C VAL A 79 -36.00 10.21 -6.49
N ARG A 80 -37.29 10.32 -6.77
CA ARG A 80 -38.23 11.07 -5.92
C ARG A 80 -38.35 10.47 -4.52
N LEU A 81 -38.33 9.15 -4.37
CA LEU A 81 -38.31 8.52 -3.05
C LEU A 81 -37.08 8.96 -2.22
N MET A 82 -35.94 9.12 -2.90
CA MET A 82 -34.67 9.51 -2.27
C MET A 82 -34.56 11.03 -2.03
N THR A 83 -35.31 11.85 -2.76
CA THR A 83 -35.19 13.33 -2.71
C THR A 83 -36.39 14.03 -2.09
N SER A 84 -37.60 13.50 -2.19
CA SER A 84 -38.83 14.25 -1.90
C SER A 84 -39.28 14.18 -0.44
N ASP A 85 -39.96 15.25 -0.01
CA ASP A 85 -40.45 15.54 1.34
C ASP A 85 -41.65 14.68 1.80
N GLU A 86 -42.04 13.64 1.05
CA GLU A 86 -43.33 12.94 1.21
C GLU A 86 -43.31 11.67 2.10
N SER A 87 -42.27 11.44 2.89
CA SER A 87 -42.10 10.19 3.66
C SER A 87 -42.51 10.25 5.14
N GLY A 88 -43.09 11.35 5.62
CA GLY A 88 -43.53 11.46 7.03
C GLY A 88 -42.39 11.40 8.06
N VAL A 89 -41.15 11.64 7.62
CA VAL A 89 -39.94 11.64 8.47
C VAL A 89 -39.75 13.01 9.13
N SER A 90 -39.49 13.04 10.44
CA SER A 90 -39.38 14.26 11.24
C SER A 90 -38.23 15.18 10.79
N LYS A 91 -38.45 16.50 10.78
CA LYS A 91 -37.43 17.56 10.50
C LYS A 91 -36.16 17.38 11.35
N SER A 92 -36.28 16.84 12.57
CA SER A 92 -35.17 16.56 13.49
C SER A 92 -34.31 15.38 13.03
N GLU A 93 -34.93 14.33 12.49
CA GLU A 93 -34.26 13.14 11.98
C GLU A 93 -33.58 13.42 10.63
N ARG A 94 -34.24 14.20 9.77
CA ARG A 94 -33.66 14.69 8.51
C ARG A 94 -32.45 15.61 8.73
N SER A 95 -32.52 16.50 9.73
CA SER A 95 -31.41 17.39 10.11
C SER A 95 -30.24 16.62 10.73
N LYS A 96 -30.48 15.58 11.52
CA LYS A 96 -29.44 14.70 12.05
C LYS A 96 -28.80 13.85 10.96
N PHE A 97 -29.61 13.27 10.07
CA PHE A 97 -29.13 12.47 8.94
C PHE A 97 -28.38 13.33 7.92
N GLN A 98 -28.88 14.52 7.56
CA GLN A 98 -28.17 15.47 6.69
C GLN A 98 -26.93 16.07 7.34
N LYS A 99 -26.90 16.33 8.65
CA LYS A 99 -25.67 16.77 9.35
C LYS A 99 -24.62 15.67 9.45
N VAL A 100 -25.03 14.43 9.70
CA VAL A 100 -24.13 13.26 9.69
C VAL A 100 -23.62 13.00 8.28
N MET A 101 -24.48 13.13 7.27
CA MET A 101 -24.14 12.93 5.86
C MET A 101 -23.28 14.08 5.30
N SER A 102 -23.58 15.36 5.57
CA SER A 102 -22.79 16.53 5.16
C SER A 102 -21.46 16.61 5.91
N ALA A 103 -21.41 16.31 7.22
CA ALA A 103 -20.14 16.25 7.96
C ALA A 103 -19.25 15.09 7.51
N ALA A 104 -19.84 13.95 7.11
CA ALA A 104 -19.11 12.84 6.48
C ALA A 104 -18.71 13.14 5.03
N ILE A 105 -19.46 13.98 4.32
CA ILE A 105 -19.22 14.29 2.91
C ILE A 105 -18.16 15.39 2.74
N ASP A 106 -18.22 16.46 3.53
CA ASP A 106 -17.39 17.65 3.38
C ASP A 106 -15.98 17.48 3.97
N ASN A 107 -15.81 16.61 4.98
CA ASN A 107 -14.49 16.40 5.61
C ASN A 107 -13.61 15.37 4.92
N ILE A 108 -14.12 14.60 3.95
CA ILE A 108 -13.39 13.42 3.45
C ILE A 108 -12.82 13.60 2.04
N VAL A 109 -13.50 14.18 1.04
CA VAL A 109 -12.92 14.21 -0.34
C VAL A 109 -13.40 15.39 -1.21
N PRO A 110 -12.52 16.03 -2.04
CA PRO A 110 -12.94 16.95 -3.11
C PRO A 110 -13.86 16.27 -4.13
N LYS A 111 -14.86 17.02 -4.64
CA LYS A 111 -15.99 16.51 -5.44
C LYS A 111 -15.63 15.70 -6.72
N SER A 112 -14.41 15.80 -7.25
CA SER A 112 -13.99 15.12 -8.50
C SER A 112 -13.25 13.78 -8.32
N MET A 113 -12.93 13.36 -7.08
CA MET A 113 -12.04 12.20 -6.85
C MET A 113 -12.55 11.21 -5.80
N LYS A 114 -13.78 11.39 -5.32
CA LYS A 114 -14.34 10.62 -4.20
C LYS A 114 -14.65 9.17 -4.53
N GLN A 115 -14.82 8.85 -5.81
CA GLN A 115 -15.38 7.58 -6.25
C GLN A 115 -14.28 6.59 -6.65
N ASP A 116 -13.21 7.05 -7.29
CA ASP A 116 -12.01 6.24 -7.58
C ASP A 116 -11.16 5.95 -6.32
N PHE A 117 -11.21 6.84 -5.32
CA PHE A 117 -10.38 6.76 -4.11
C PHE A 117 -10.97 5.84 -3.04
N ILE A 118 -12.31 5.84 -2.87
CA ILE A 118 -13.02 4.98 -1.90
C ILE A 118 -13.21 3.56 -2.44
N ALA A 119 -13.43 3.38 -3.75
CA ALA A 119 -13.54 2.06 -4.36
C ALA A 119 -12.22 1.24 -4.32
N ASN A 120 -11.07 1.90 -4.14
CA ASN A 120 -9.76 1.25 -4.11
C ASN A 120 -9.20 0.98 -2.70
N TYR A 121 -9.76 1.59 -1.65
CA TYR A 121 -9.37 1.36 -0.26
C TYR A 121 -10.18 0.23 0.37
N ASN A 122 -10.19 -0.93 -0.27
CA ASN A 122 -10.68 -2.13 0.40
C ASN A 122 -9.62 -2.54 1.44
N CYS A 123 -9.93 -2.41 2.74
CA CYS A 123 -9.18 -3.00 3.87
C CYS A 123 -9.19 -4.55 3.86
N ARG A 124 -9.40 -5.14 2.68
CA ARG A 124 -9.46 -6.54 2.35
C ARG A 124 -8.60 -6.79 1.09
N PRO A 125 -7.65 -7.72 1.15
CA PRO A 125 -7.14 -8.35 2.37
C PRO A 125 -6.50 -7.30 3.31
N PRO A 126 -6.53 -7.52 4.64
CA PRO A 126 -5.72 -6.73 5.58
C PRO A 126 -4.22 -6.84 5.24
N PRO A 127 -3.36 -5.95 5.75
CA PRO A 127 -1.92 -6.14 5.62
C PRO A 127 -1.51 -7.44 6.31
N LEU A 128 -0.92 -8.35 5.55
CA LEU A 128 -0.43 -9.66 5.98
C LEU A 128 1.09 -9.72 5.91
N PHE A 129 1.67 -9.31 4.78
CA PHE A 129 3.08 -9.54 4.50
C PHE A 129 3.98 -8.80 5.47
N ILE A 130 3.82 -7.48 5.62
CA ILE A 130 4.70 -6.66 6.46
C ILE A 130 4.64 -7.08 7.94
N PRO A 131 3.46 -7.30 8.56
CA PRO A 131 3.40 -7.84 9.92
C PRO A 131 4.06 -9.22 10.06
N ILE A 132 3.80 -10.14 9.12
CA ILE A 132 4.34 -11.52 9.18
C ILE A 132 5.86 -11.51 9.08
N ILE A 133 6.44 -10.77 8.13
CA ILE A 133 7.88 -10.72 7.96
C ILE A 133 8.57 -10.03 9.15
N SER A 134 7.98 -8.95 9.69
CA SER A 134 8.46 -8.31 10.93
C SER A 134 8.45 -9.25 12.13
N ILE A 135 7.36 -9.99 12.34
CA ILE A 135 7.28 -10.97 13.44
C ILE A 135 8.35 -12.06 13.26
N THR A 136 8.55 -12.53 12.02
CA THR A 136 9.56 -13.55 11.71
C THR A 136 10.96 -13.06 12.02
N GLU A 137 11.31 -11.83 11.65
CA GLU A 137 12.60 -11.20 11.94
C GLU A 137 12.84 -11.03 13.44
N VAL A 138 11.82 -10.61 14.20
CA VAL A 138 11.90 -10.48 15.66
C VAL A 138 12.08 -11.84 16.34
N ILE A 139 11.34 -12.86 15.92
CA ILE A 139 11.49 -14.22 16.46
C ILE A 139 12.90 -14.73 16.21
N ILE A 140 13.41 -14.62 14.98
CA ILE A 140 14.75 -15.10 14.63
C ILE A 140 15.82 -14.34 15.42
N PHE A 141 15.67 -13.02 15.58
CA PHE A 141 16.59 -12.23 16.40
C PHE A 141 16.61 -12.69 17.86
N ILE A 142 15.45 -12.92 18.47
CA ILE A 142 15.36 -13.41 19.85
C ILE A 142 16.02 -14.78 19.99
N VAL A 143 15.75 -15.71 19.06
CA VAL A 143 16.35 -17.06 19.07
C VAL A 143 17.88 -16.99 19.05
N TYR A 144 18.46 -16.21 18.13
CA TYR A 144 19.92 -16.07 18.06
C TYR A 144 20.50 -15.26 19.22
N ALA A 145 19.77 -14.29 19.78
CA ALA A 145 20.21 -13.54 20.96
C ALA A 145 20.33 -14.45 22.19
N VAL A 146 19.36 -15.37 22.37
CA VAL A 146 19.41 -16.40 23.43
C VAL A 146 20.58 -17.36 23.20
N GLU A 147 20.76 -17.85 21.98
CA GLU A 147 21.88 -18.75 21.66
C GLU A 147 23.26 -18.08 21.89
N LEU A 148 23.40 -16.79 21.55
CA LEU A 148 24.61 -16.02 21.84
C LEU A 148 24.83 -15.88 23.34
N GLN A 149 23.77 -15.62 24.10
CA GLN A 149 23.84 -15.51 25.56
C GLN A 149 24.29 -16.83 26.21
N GLU A 150 23.79 -17.97 25.75
CA GLU A 150 24.23 -19.30 26.21
C GLU A 150 25.72 -19.56 25.93
N LYS A 151 26.24 -18.98 24.83
CA LYS A 151 27.66 -19.01 24.47
C LYS A 151 28.50 -17.95 25.18
N GLY A 152 27.92 -17.17 26.09
CA GLY A 152 28.59 -16.10 26.83
C GLY A 152 28.87 -14.83 25.99
N ILE A 153 28.22 -14.68 24.83
CA ILE A 153 28.34 -13.51 23.96
C ILE A 153 27.15 -12.59 24.20
N GLU A 154 27.41 -11.39 24.71
CA GLU A 154 26.37 -10.40 24.96
C GLU A 154 25.86 -9.78 23.65
N THR A 155 24.53 -9.67 23.52
CA THR A 155 23.89 -8.88 22.46
C THR A 155 23.68 -7.46 22.94
N THR A 156 24.37 -6.50 22.32
CA THR A 156 24.34 -5.08 22.71
C THR A 156 23.50 -4.25 21.74
N ALA A 157 23.55 -2.93 21.89
CA ALA A 157 22.88 -1.98 21.00
C ALA A 157 23.34 -2.11 19.55
N THR A 158 24.62 -2.44 19.37
CA THR A 158 25.33 -2.31 18.09
C THR A 158 26.12 -3.56 17.70
N SER A 159 26.14 -4.58 18.56
CA SER A 159 26.83 -5.85 18.35
C SER A 159 25.99 -7.02 18.88
N GLY A 160 26.41 -8.25 18.57
CA GLY A 160 25.64 -9.46 18.89
C GLY A 160 24.93 -10.00 17.65
N VAL A 161 25.71 -10.59 16.76
CA VAL A 161 25.22 -11.26 15.56
C VAL A 161 25.86 -12.63 15.46
N ALA A 162 25.04 -13.66 15.26
CA ALA A 162 25.50 -15.03 15.08
C ALA A 162 26.08 -15.20 13.67
N MET A 163 27.33 -14.77 13.46
CA MET A 163 27.97 -14.81 12.14
C MET A 163 28.02 -16.22 11.56
N TYR A 164 28.08 -17.26 12.40
CA TYR A 164 28.04 -18.69 12.03
C TYR A 164 26.70 -19.15 11.45
N SER A 165 25.65 -18.35 11.51
CA SER A 165 24.33 -18.72 11.00
C SER A 165 24.35 -18.99 9.48
N PRO A 166 23.59 -20.01 9.00
CA PRO A 166 23.40 -20.24 7.58
C PRO A 166 22.59 -19.13 6.88
N LEU A 167 21.96 -18.23 7.64
CA LEU A 167 21.15 -17.15 7.10
C LEU A 167 21.98 -15.94 6.67
N VAL A 168 23.17 -15.73 7.26
CA VAL A 168 24.07 -14.62 6.95
C VAL A 168 24.59 -14.71 5.52
N TYR A 169 24.60 -13.59 4.80
CA TYR A 169 25.31 -13.51 3.54
C TYR A 169 26.82 -13.48 3.80
N ARG A 170 27.51 -14.51 3.30
CA ARG A 170 28.96 -14.67 3.42
C ARG A 170 29.58 -14.74 2.01
N PRO A 171 30.56 -13.90 1.67
CA PRO A 171 31.19 -13.95 0.36
C PRO A 171 31.87 -15.29 0.05
N THR A 172 32.42 -15.94 1.07
CA THR A 172 33.00 -17.28 0.95
C THR A 172 31.96 -18.35 0.60
N ARG A 173 30.67 -18.12 0.86
CA ARG A 173 29.54 -19.03 0.55
C ARG A 173 28.61 -18.48 -0.52
N ARG A 174 29.09 -17.60 -1.40
CA ARG A 174 28.24 -16.91 -2.40
C ARG A 174 27.53 -17.85 -3.40
N TYR A 175 27.95 -19.11 -3.52
CA TYR A 175 27.24 -20.10 -4.35
C TYR A 175 25.97 -20.63 -3.68
N GLU A 176 25.81 -20.42 -2.37
CA GLU A 176 24.60 -20.72 -1.61
C GLU A 176 23.55 -19.62 -1.83
N ALA A 177 22.87 -19.67 -2.98
CA ALA A 177 22.03 -18.58 -3.49
C ALA A 177 20.96 -18.07 -2.51
N TRP A 178 20.46 -18.91 -1.60
CA TRP A 178 19.49 -18.49 -0.58
C TRP A 178 20.03 -17.40 0.34
N ARG A 179 21.36 -17.32 0.55
CA ARG A 179 22.00 -16.31 1.39
C ARG A 179 21.81 -14.88 0.88
N PHE A 180 21.55 -14.70 -0.41
CA PHE A 180 21.19 -13.39 -0.98
C PHE A 180 19.79 -12.93 -0.56
N LEU A 181 18.97 -13.83 0.01
CA LEU A 181 17.65 -13.52 0.53
C LEU A 181 17.60 -13.61 2.06
N THR A 182 18.14 -14.68 2.64
CA THR A 182 17.98 -14.99 4.08
C THR A 182 18.70 -14.05 5.02
N TYR A 183 19.66 -13.26 4.52
CA TYR A 183 20.40 -12.30 5.34
C TYR A 183 19.49 -11.25 5.99
N MET A 184 18.29 -11.02 5.42
CA MET A 184 17.28 -10.10 5.97
C MET A 184 16.83 -10.46 7.39
N PHE A 185 16.93 -11.74 7.77
CA PHE A 185 16.51 -12.19 9.09
C PHE A 185 17.56 -11.97 10.19
N MET A 186 18.81 -11.72 9.82
CA MET A 186 19.91 -11.54 10.77
C MET A 186 20.10 -10.07 11.08
N HIS A 187 20.35 -9.70 12.34
CA HIS A 187 20.54 -8.30 12.74
C HIS A 187 21.74 -8.17 13.68
N GLN A 188 22.35 -6.98 13.69
CA GLN A 188 23.58 -6.68 14.43
C GLN A 188 23.25 -5.76 15.61
N GLY A 189 22.74 -6.38 16.68
CA GLY A 189 22.31 -5.69 17.90
C GLY A 189 20.89 -5.11 17.85
N TYR A 190 20.39 -4.69 19.02
CA TYR A 190 18.98 -4.31 19.17
C TYR A 190 18.60 -3.01 18.47
N LEU A 191 19.51 -2.02 18.33
CA LEU A 191 19.19 -0.79 17.60
C LEU A 191 18.97 -1.06 16.11
N HIS A 192 19.68 -2.05 15.54
CA HIS A 192 19.57 -2.38 14.13
C HIS A 192 18.22 -3.01 13.80
N ILE A 193 17.73 -3.96 14.60
CA ILE A 193 16.39 -4.53 14.39
C ILE A 193 15.28 -3.51 14.70
N VAL A 194 15.41 -2.71 15.75
CA VAL A 194 14.41 -1.69 16.10
C VAL A 194 14.27 -0.65 14.98
N SER A 195 15.37 -0.18 14.39
CA SER A 195 15.29 0.77 13.26
C SER A 195 14.65 0.11 12.04
N ASN A 196 15.02 -1.12 11.68
CA ASN A 196 14.38 -1.85 10.59
C ASN A 196 12.88 -2.03 10.84
N MET A 197 12.46 -2.44 12.04
CA MET A 197 11.05 -2.62 12.37
C MET A 197 10.28 -1.30 12.28
N LEU A 198 10.84 -0.21 12.81
CA LEU A 198 10.21 1.10 12.74
C LEU A 198 9.94 1.50 11.28
N PHE A 199 10.95 1.40 10.42
CA PHE A 199 10.81 1.83 9.02
C PHE A 199 9.92 0.86 8.23
N GLN A 200 10.11 -0.45 8.43
CA GLN A 200 9.31 -1.48 7.78
C GLN A 200 7.82 -1.34 8.10
N LEU A 201 7.46 -1.07 9.36
CA LEU A 201 6.06 -0.88 9.76
C LEU A 201 5.52 0.47 9.29
N VAL A 202 6.28 1.56 9.47
CA VAL A 202 5.86 2.92 9.08
C VAL A 202 5.66 3.06 7.58
N PHE A 203 6.52 2.46 6.76
CA PHE A 203 6.46 2.57 5.31
C PHE A 203 5.76 1.39 4.63
N GLY A 204 5.91 0.18 5.15
CA GLY A 204 5.35 -1.03 4.55
C GLY A 204 3.84 -1.15 4.74
N ILE A 205 3.32 -0.92 5.95
CA ILE A 205 1.88 -1.08 6.23
C ILE A 205 1.03 -0.14 5.32
N PRO A 206 1.34 1.16 5.18
CA PRO A 206 0.59 2.02 4.27
C PRO A 206 0.66 1.57 2.81
N LEU A 207 1.83 1.13 2.33
CA LEU A 207 1.96 0.59 0.97
C LEU A 207 1.08 -0.65 0.79
N GLU A 208 1.01 -1.51 1.80
CA GLU A 208 0.26 -2.75 1.73
C GLU A 208 -1.25 -2.51 1.72
N PHE A 209 -1.75 -1.52 2.46
CA PHE A 209 -3.14 -1.08 2.37
C PHE A 209 -3.52 -0.59 0.97
N VAL A 210 -2.63 0.17 0.32
CA VAL A 210 -2.89 0.79 -0.98
C VAL A 210 -2.69 -0.20 -2.14
N HIS A 211 -1.63 -1.01 -2.07
CA HIS A 211 -1.16 -1.82 -3.19
C HIS A 211 -1.34 -3.33 -3.00
N LYS A 212 -1.85 -3.78 -1.84
CA LYS A 212 -2.03 -5.20 -1.48
C LYS A 212 -0.73 -5.93 -1.20
N PHE A 213 -0.84 -6.99 -0.39
CA PHE A 213 0.30 -7.73 0.15
C PHE A 213 1.25 -8.28 -0.93
N TRP A 214 0.72 -8.87 -2.01
CA TRP A 214 1.57 -9.52 -3.01
C TRP A 214 2.46 -8.54 -3.80
N ARG A 215 1.99 -7.31 -4.03
CA ARG A 215 2.79 -6.27 -4.70
C ARG A 215 3.91 -5.77 -3.79
N VAL A 216 3.58 -5.50 -2.54
CA VAL A 216 4.56 -5.07 -1.53
C VAL A 216 5.58 -6.16 -1.24
N MET A 217 5.14 -7.41 -1.09
CA MET A 217 6.00 -8.59 -0.96
C MET A 217 6.99 -8.70 -2.12
N THR A 218 6.53 -8.53 -3.35
CA THR A 218 7.39 -8.60 -4.54
C THR A 218 8.47 -7.51 -4.49
N VAL A 219 8.09 -6.25 -4.24
CA VAL A 219 9.06 -5.14 -4.15
C VAL A 219 10.04 -5.35 -3.01
N TYR A 220 9.57 -5.79 -1.86
CA TYR A 220 10.40 -6.01 -0.68
C TYR A 220 11.44 -7.12 -0.91
N LEU A 221 11.00 -8.31 -1.33
CA LEU A 221 11.90 -9.47 -1.51
C LEU A 221 12.89 -9.25 -2.65
N LEU A 222 12.45 -8.64 -3.75
CA LEU A 222 13.36 -8.25 -4.84
C LEU A 222 14.31 -7.13 -4.43
N GLY A 223 13.89 -6.26 -3.50
CA GLY A 223 14.72 -5.26 -2.84
C GLY A 223 15.83 -5.86 -1.98
N VAL A 224 15.50 -6.89 -1.20
CA VAL A 224 16.48 -7.67 -0.43
C VAL A 224 17.51 -8.31 -1.36
N ILE A 225 17.07 -8.97 -2.44
CA ILE A 225 17.98 -9.58 -3.43
C ILE A 225 18.83 -8.52 -4.13
N ALA A 226 18.25 -7.39 -4.54
CA ALA A 226 18.99 -6.31 -5.19
C ALA A 226 20.01 -5.66 -4.24
N GLY A 227 19.66 -5.54 -2.96
CA GLY A 227 20.54 -5.04 -1.91
C GLY A 227 21.75 -5.94 -1.70
N SER A 228 21.55 -7.26 -1.55
CA SER A 228 22.66 -8.21 -1.40
C SER A 228 23.51 -8.34 -2.67
N LEU A 229 22.91 -8.27 -3.86
CA LEU A 229 23.64 -8.26 -5.13
C LEU A 229 24.51 -7.00 -5.26
N ALA A 230 23.96 -5.82 -4.97
CA ALA A 230 24.74 -4.56 -4.98
C ALA A 230 25.88 -4.62 -3.96
N HIS A 231 25.60 -5.06 -2.74
CA HIS A 231 26.61 -5.25 -1.70
C HIS A 231 27.71 -6.21 -2.13
N SER A 232 27.34 -7.38 -2.67
CA SER A 232 28.30 -8.38 -3.14
C SER A 232 29.25 -7.85 -4.21
N MET A 233 28.77 -7.01 -5.13
CA MET A 233 29.62 -6.43 -6.17
C MET A 233 30.61 -5.39 -5.62
N THR A 234 30.18 -4.58 -4.65
CA THR A 234 30.98 -3.44 -4.15
C THR A 234 31.86 -3.78 -2.97
N ASP A 235 31.40 -4.67 -2.10
CA ASP A 235 32.03 -5.11 -0.85
C ASP A 235 32.16 -6.64 -0.87
N HIS A 236 32.79 -7.15 -1.92
CA HIS A 236 32.93 -8.59 -2.21
C HIS A 236 33.68 -9.40 -1.13
N ALA A 237 34.25 -8.77 -0.10
CA ALA A 237 34.91 -9.43 1.02
C ALA A 237 34.15 -9.28 2.37
N VAL A 238 33.03 -8.57 2.40
CA VAL A 238 32.31 -8.25 3.65
C VAL A 238 30.99 -9.02 3.72
N SER A 239 30.71 -9.62 4.89
CA SER A 239 29.43 -10.29 5.14
C SER A 239 28.29 -9.28 5.31
N LEU A 240 27.06 -9.70 5.02
CA LEU A 240 25.88 -8.83 5.09
C LEU A 240 24.79 -9.46 5.95
N VAL A 241 24.14 -8.60 6.74
CA VAL A 241 22.98 -8.91 7.59
C VAL A 241 22.03 -7.71 7.58
N GLY A 242 20.75 -7.96 7.81
CA GLY A 242 19.73 -6.94 8.06
C GLY A 242 18.67 -6.87 6.97
N ALA A 243 17.43 -6.62 7.38
CA ALA A 243 16.27 -6.44 6.50
C ALA A 243 16.32 -5.18 5.62
N SER A 244 17.37 -4.37 5.77
CA SER A 244 17.40 -3.00 5.29
C SER A 244 17.35 -2.86 3.76
N GLY A 245 17.79 -3.88 3.00
CA GLY A 245 17.58 -3.92 1.54
C GLY A 245 16.10 -3.87 1.16
N GLY A 246 15.26 -4.63 1.86
CA GLY A 246 13.80 -4.59 1.69
C GLY A 246 13.19 -3.30 2.20
N VAL A 247 13.62 -2.81 3.37
CA VAL A 247 13.16 -1.54 3.93
C VAL A 247 13.43 -0.36 2.99
N TYR A 248 14.64 -0.27 2.45
CA TYR A 248 15.00 0.79 1.50
C TYR A 248 14.27 0.61 0.16
N ALA A 249 13.92 -0.62 -0.24
CA ALA A 249 13.02 -0.82 -1.38
C ALA A 249 11.60 -0.29 -1.13
N LEU A 250 11.06 -0.40 0.10
CA LEU A 250 9.78 0.24 0.44
C LEU A 250 9.89 1.77 0.34
N LEU A 251 11.00 2.36 0.80
CA LEU A 251 11.27 3.79 0.66
C LEU A 251 11.35 4.22 -0.81
N GLY A 252 12.08 3.48 -1.64
CA GLY A 252 12.16 3.71 -3.08
C GLY A 252 10.79 3.61 -3.76
N ALA A 253 9.97 2.64 -3.35
CA ALA A 253 8.59 2.49 -3.80
C ALA A 253 7.71 3.68 -3.44
N HIS A 254 7.84 4.25 -2.23
CA HIS A 254 7.15 5.50 -1.87
C HIS A 254 7.57 6.66 -2.78
N VAL A 255 8.87 6.79 -3.07
CA VAL A 255 9.37 7.82 -3.99
C VAL A 255 8.83 7.61 -5.41
N ALA A 256 8.80 6.38 -5.91
CA ALA A 256 8.19 6.05 -7.20
C ALA A 256 6.70 6.41 -7.24
N ALA A 257 5.95 6.10 -6.18
CA ALA A 257 4.54 6.45 -6.05
C ALA A 257 4.34 7.97 -6.01
N ILE A 258 5.21 8.71 -5.32
CA ILE A 258 5.20 10.18 -5.29
C ILE A 258 5.46 10.77 -6.68
N ILE A 259 6.45 10.25 -7.42
CA ILE A 259 6.79 10.74 -8.76
C ILE A 259 5.63 10.51 -9.74
N THR A 260 5.05 9.32 -9.72
CA THR A 260 3.96 8.92 -10.64
C THR A 260 2.63 9.59 -10.31
N ASN A 261 2.37 9.93 -9.04
CA ASN A 261 1.09 10.51 -8.60
C ASN A 261 1.24 11.95 -8.06
N TRP A 262 2.30 12.66 -8.44
CA TRP A 262 2.64 13.98 -7.89
C TRP A 262 1.52 15.01 -8.02
N LYS A 263 0.84 15.04 -9.17
CA LYS A 263 -0.22 16.02 -9.45
C LYS A 263 -1.45 15.72 -8.60
N GLU A 264 -1.84 14.46 -8.52
CA GLU A 264 -3.00 13.96 -7.79
C GLU A 264 -2.85 14.20 -6.28
N MET A 265 -1.64 13.98 -5.75
CA MET A 265 -1.32 14.17 -4.33
C MET A 265 -1.27 15.65 -3.92
N ASN A 266 -0.92 16.56 -4.83
CA ASN A 266 -0.75 17.98 -4.53
C ASN A 266 -1.96 18.86 -4.89
N TYR A 267 -2.75 18.48 -5.90
CA TYR A 267 -3.96 19.21 -6.31
C TYR A 267 -5.02 19.31 -5.20
N GLN A 268 -4.97 18.41 -4.22
CA GLN A 268 -5.95 18.33 -3.12
C GLN A 268 -5.54 19.08 -1.83
N CYS A 269 -4.34 19.65 -1.76
CA CYS A 269 -3.81 20.30 -0.55
C CYS A 269 -4.46 21.65 -0.21
N CYS A 270 -5.11 22.31 -1.17
CA CYS A 270 -5.68 23.66 -0.98
C CYS A 270 -6.97 23.71 -0.12
N GLY A 271 -7.41 22.59 0.48
CA GLY A 271 -8.67 22.47 1.21
C GLY A 271 -8.59 22.54 2.74
N GLY A 272 -7.47 22.96 3.34
CA GLY A 272 -7.37 23.29 4.78
C GLY A 272 -7.42 22.13 5.80
N SER A 273 -7.64 20.88 5.40
CA SER A 273 -7.67 19.73 6.33
C SER A 273 -6.27 19.24 6.69
N ILE A 274 -5.96 19.12 7.99
CA ILE A 274 -4.64 18.71 8.50
C ILE A 274 -4.17 17.36 7.92
N LYS A 275 -5.10 16.42 7.69
CA LYS A 275 -4.82 15.11 7.10
C LYS A 275 -4.29 15.24 5.67
N ARG A 276 -4.80 16.20 4.89
CA ARG A 276 -4.37 16.42 3.50
C ARG A 276 -2.99 17.03 3.41
N ILE A 277 -2.63 17.89 4.34
CA ILE A 277 -1.27 18.43 4.46
C ILE A 277 -0.30 17.29 4.77
N LEU A 278 -0.62 16.44 5.75
CA LEU A 278 0.21 15.29 6.14
C LEU A 278 0.38 14.24 5.02
N LEU A 279 -0.63 14.07 4.16
CA LEU A 279 -0.61 13.12 3.05
C LEU A 279 -0.02 13.69 1.75
N SER A 280 0.33 14.98 1.73
CA SER A 280 0.90 15.65 0.55
C SER A 280 2.26 15.05 0.16
N ALA A 281 2.59 15.12 -1.13
CA ALA A 281 3.87 14.62 -1.61
C ALA A 281 5.08 15.31 -0.94
N PRO A 282 5.12 16.65 -0.75
CA PRO A 282 6.20 17.32 -0.05
C PRO A 282 6.37 16.88 1.40
N VAL A 283 5.28 16.73 2.15
CA VAL A 283 5.35 16.30 3.56
C VAL A 283 5.80 14.85 3.67
N ARG A 284 5.28 13.96 2.82
CA ARG A 284 5.75 12.57 2.75
C ARG A 284 7.24 12.48 2.42
N LEU A 285 7.71 13.26 1.44
CA LEU A 285 9.12 13.32 1.09
C LEU A 285 9.95 13.87 2.26
N MET A 286 9.47 14.91 2.95
CA MET A 286 10.13 15.45 4.15
C MET A 286 10.23 14.39 5.26
N VAL A 287 9.17 13.65 5.55
CA VAL A 287 9.18 12.55 6.55
C VAL A 287 10.16 11.45 6.15
N ILE A 288 10.16 11.06 4.88
CA ILE A 288 11.13 10.09 4.34
C ILE A 288 12.55 10.59 4.56
N LEU A 289 12.86 11.83 4.16
CA LEU A 289 14.19 12.41 4.33
C LEU A 289 14.58 12.54 5.81
N MET A 290 13.66 12.96 6.67
CA MET A 290 13.87 13.11 8.11
C MET A 290 14.21 11.79 8.80
N LEU A 291 13.67 10.67 8.31
CA LEU A 291 13.96 9.33 8.85
C LEU A 291 15.20 8.71 8.20
N VAL A 292 15.32 8.77 6.87
CA VAL A 292 16.39 8.14 6.11
C VAL A 292 17.75 8.80 6.36
N VAL A 293 17.81 10.13 6.44
CA VAL A 293 19.09 10.83 6.60
C VAL A 293 19.82 10.42 7.89
N PRO A 294 19.18 10.44 9.08
CA PRO A 294 19.82 9.95 10.30
C PRO A 294 20.23 8.48 10.23
N ASP A 295 19.37 7.60 9.72
CA ASP A 295 19.65 6.16 9.62
C ASP A 295 20.85 5.88 8.70
N THR A 296 20.86 6.45 7.49
CA THR A 296 21.99 6.34 6.56
C THR A 296 23.25 6.99 7.14
N SER A 297 23.14 8.11 7.85
CA SER A 297 24.28 8.77 8.48
C SER A 297 24.91 7.90 9.57
N ILE A 298 24.09 7.23 10.38
CA ILE A 298 24.56 6.27 11.39
C ILE A 298 25.24 5.07 10.70
N ALA A 299 24.67 4.55 9.62
CA ALA A 299 25.26 3.43 8.86
C ALA A 299 26.63 3.81 8.27
N ILE A 300 26.75 5.00 7.68
CA ILE A 300 28.02 5.52 7.15
C ILE A 300 29.03 5.76 8.28
N TYR A 301 28.61 6.40 9.37
CA TYR A 301 29.48 6.64 10.53
C TYR A 301 30.05 5.33 11.09
N ARG A 302 29.21 4.31 11.23
CA ARG A 302 29.64 2.97 11.67
C ARG A 302 30.59 2.32 10.69
N ARG A 303 30.37 2.46 9.38
CA ARG A 303 31.29 1.92 8.38
C ARG A 303 32.69 2.53 8.49
N ILE A 304 32.80 3.80 8.87
CA ILE A 304 34.07 4.51 9.00
C ILE A 304 34.76 4.20 10.34
N THR A 305 34.00 3.98 11.41
CA THR A 305 34.54 3.85 12.79
C THR A 305 34.59 2.41 13.32
N ALA A 306 33.81 1.49 12.75
CA ALA A 306 33.78 0.10 13.19
C ALA A 306 34.96 -0.72 12.64
N PRO A 307 35.41 -1.76 13.37
CA PRO A 307 36.36 -2.73 12.87
C PRO A 307 35.87 -3.39 11.56
N ASP A 308 36.80 -3.85 10.72
CA ASP A 308 36.51 -4.37 9.38
C ASP A 308 35.45 -5.49 9.36
N GLU A 309 35.43 -6.33 10.38
CA GLU A 309 34.52 -7.48 10.51
C GLU A 309 33.04 -7.08 10.76
N PHE A 310 32.78 -5.83 11.14
CA PHE A 310 31.46 -5.35 11.57
C PHE A 310 30.90 -4.22 10.70
N LYS A 311 31.51 -3.99 9.52
CA LYS A 311 31.10 -2.92 8.60
C LYS A 311 29.73 -3.21 7.99
N VAL A 312 28.81 -2.25 8.14
CA VAL A 312 27.48 -2.30 7.51
C VAL A 312 27.61 -2.04 6.00
N GLY A 313 26.89 -2.84 5.20
CA GLY A 313 26.79 -2.69 3.75
C GLY A 313 25.93 -1.50 3.34
N VAL A 314 26.51 -0.30 3.25
CA VAL A 314 25.80 0.91 2.80
C VAL A 314 25.22 0.73 1.39
N THR A 315 25.90 -0.04 0.54
CA THR A 315 25.46 -0.33 -0.83
C THR A 315 24.24 -1.25 -0.89
N ALA A 316 23.96 -2.03 0.16
CA ALA A 316 22.70 -2.77 0.27
C ALA A 316 21.49 -1.83 0.38
N HIS A 317 21.62 -0.71 1.12
CA HIS A 317 20.59 0.33 1.19
C HIS A 317 20.35 0.97 -0.18
N ILE A 318 21.44 1.28 -0.90
CA ILE A 318 21.36 1.89 -2.24
C ILE A 318 20.71 0.92 -3.23
N GLY A 319 21.15 -0.34 -3.28
CA GLY A 319 20.59 -1.37 -4.16
C GLY A 319 19.11 -1.62 -3.90
N GLY A 320 18.72 -1.72 -2.62
CA GLY A 320 17.33 -1.82 -2.19
C GLY A 320 16.50 -0.62 -2.64
N PHE A 321 16.97 0.60 -2.36
CA PHE A 321 16.28 1.84 -2.74
C PHE A 321 16.07 1.95 -4.26
N LEU A 322 17.10 1.71 -5.06
CA LEU A 322 17.00 1.74 -6.52
C LEU A 322 16.05 0.66 -7.04
N CYS A 323 16.07 -0.54 -6.45
CA CYS A 323 15.10 -1.59 -6.77
C CYS A 323 13.66 -1.13 -6.49
N GLY A 324 13.42 -0.56 -5.31
CA GLY A 324 12.12 0.01 -4.95
C GLY A 324 11.66 1.11 -5.91
N LEU A 325 12.56 2.00 -6.28
CA LEU A 325 12.28 3.10 -7.22
C LEU A 325 11.93 2.58 -8.61
N LEU A 326 12.68 1.60 -9.11
CA LEU A 326 12.48 1.00 -10.43
C LEU A 326 11.25 0.11 -10.49
N LEU A 327 11.08 -0.80 -9.53
CA LEU A 327 9.94 -1.73 -9.49
C LEU A 327 8.67 -1.06 -8.98
N GLY A 328 8.76 0.05 -8.25
CA GLY A 328 7.62 0.80 -7.78
C GLY A 328 6.69 1.24 -8.93
N VAL A 329 7.26 1.62 -10.07
CA VAL A 329 6.51 2.08 -11.25
C VAL A 329 5.68 0.97 -11.92
N PRO A 330 6.25 -0.19 -12.31
CA PRO A 330 5.49 -1.28 -12.94
C PRO A 330 4.71 -2.16 -11.97
N VAL A 331 5.16 -2.30 -10.72
CA VAL A 331 4.56 -3.24 -9.76
C VAL A 331 3.46 -2.59 -8.94
N LEU A 332 3.55 -1.31 -8.55
CA LEU A 332 2.51 -0.67 -7.75
C LEU A 332 1.32 -0.23 -8.59
N LYS A 333 0.19 0.00 -7.93
CA LYS A 333 -1.06 0.42 -8.59
C LYS A 333 -1.08 1.94 -8.75
N ASN A 334 -1.15 2.43 -9.98
CA ASN A 334 -1.43 3.84 -10.27
C ASN A 334 -2.92 4.13 -10.22
N ILE A 335 -3.28 5.34 -9.77
CA ILE A 335 -4.68 5.79 -9.66
C ILE A 335 -5.28 6.01 -11.06
N LYS A 336 -4.49 6.56 -11.99
CA LYS A 336 -4.82 6.69 -13.42
C LYS A 336 -3.59 6.36 -14.24
N MET A 337 -3.60 5.25 -14.97
CA MET A 337 -2.47 4.90 -15.84
C MET A 337 -2.47 5.76 -17.10
N LEU A 338 -1.43 6.59 -17.25
CA LEU A 338 -1.16 7.31 -18.49
C LEU A 338 -0.30 6.45 -19.44
N PRO A 339 -0.39 6.61 -20.77
CA PRO A 339 0.39 5.82 -21.72
C PRO A 339 1.92 5.90 -21.49
N TRP A 340 2.42 7.07 -21.08
CA TRP A 340 3.84 7.25 -20.77
C TRP A 340 4.30 6.48 -19.53
N GLU A 341 3.42 6.29 -18.53
CA GLU A 341 3.71 5.52 -17.32
C GLU A 341 3.87 4.04 -17.63
N ARG A 342 3.10 3.53 -18.59
CA ARG A 342 3.24 2.15 -19.07
C ARG A 342 4.61 1.93 -19.73
N THR A 343 5.02 2.86 -20.59
CA THR A 343 6.36 2.81 -21.21
C THR A 343 7.45 2.92 -20.16
N LEU A 344 7.32 3.85 -19.20
CA LEU A 344 8.27 4.01 -18.10
C LEU A 344 8.35 2.73 -17.24
N GLY A 345 7.23 2.06 -16.98
CA GLY A 345 7.20 0.78 -16.28
C GLY A 345 8.02 -0.30 -16.97
N TRP A 346 7.93 -0.43 -18.30
CA TRP A 346 8.76 -1.38 -19.04
C TRP A 346 10.24 -1.00 -19.06
N VAL A 347 10.55 0.29 -19.21
CA VAL A 347 11.94 0.78 -19.19
C VAL A 347 12.58 0.52 -17.82
N THR A 348 11.89 0.87 -16.74
CA THR A 348 12.39 0.66 -15.36
C THR A 348 12.53 -0.83 -15.02
N LEU A 349 11.61 -1.67 -15.47
CA LEU A 349 11.73 -3.13 -15.35
C LEU A 349 12.94 -3.67 -16.13
N ALA A 350 13.16 -3.21 -17.36
CA ALA A 350 14.31 -3.62 -18.16
C ALA A 350 15.64 -3.22 -17.50
N ILE A 351 15.73 -2.02 -16.94
CA ILE A 351 16.90 -1.56 -16.18
C ILE A 351 17.14 -2.44 -14.96
N TYR A 352 16.09 -2.76 -14.20
CA TYR A 352 16.20 -3.65 -13.04
C TYR A 352 16.71 -5.05 -13.44
N LEU A 353 16.14 -5.64 -14.49
CA LEU A 353 16.55 -6.96 -14.97
C LEU A 353 17.99 -6.95 -15.50
N ALA A 354 18.41 -5.89 -16.18
CA ALA A 354 19.79 -5.72 -16.62
C ALA A 354 20.76 -5.64 -15.43
N PHE A 355 20.41 -4.88 -14.38
CA PHE A 355 21.19 -4.82 -13.14
C PHE A 355 21.33 -6.21 -12.51
N VAL A 356 20.22 -6.95 -12.33
CA VAL A 356 20.26 -8.30 -11.76
C VAL A 356 21.13 -9.23 -12.59
N ALA A 357 20.98 -9.22 -13.93
CA ALA A 357 21.78 -10.05 -14.82
C ALA A 357 23.28 -9.74 -14.70
N ILE A 358 23.65 -8.45 -14.73
CA ILE A 358 25.04 -8.02 -14.56
C ILE A 358 25.57 -8.46 -13.19
N ALA A 359 24.80 -8.29 -12.12
CA ALA A 359 25.22 -8.65 -10.77
C ALA A 359 25.40 -10.16 -10.58
N VAL A 360 24.51 -10.97 -11.18
CA VAL A 360 24.62 -12.43 -11.17
C VAL A 360 25.86 -12.89 -11.95
N LEU A 361 26.09 -12.31 -13.14
CA LEU A 361 27.30 -12.59 -13.93
C LEU A 361 28.57 -12.16 -13.17
N PHE A 362 28.56 -10.99 -12.54
CA PHE A 362 29.68 -10.52 -11.72
C PHE A 362 29.97 -11.49 -10.58
N ASN A 363 28.93 -11.92 -9.84
CA ASN A 363 29.09 -12.93 -8.81
C ASN A 363 29.63 -14.24 -9.39
N GLY A 364 29.19 -14.67 -10.58
CA GLY A 364 29.65 -15.91 -11.20
C GLY A 364 31.10 -15.90 -11.67
N PHE A 365 31.56 -14.79 -12.26
CA PHE A 365 32.81 -14.72 -13.04
C PHE A 365 33.92 -13.86 -12.42
N TYR A 366 33.62 -13.04 -11.42
CA TYR A 366 34.66 -12.25 -10.77
C TYR A 366 35.48 -13.12 -9.80
N ASP A 367 36.81 -13.11 -9.97
CA ASP A 367 37.72 -13.96 -9.19
C ASP A 367 38.27 -13.29 -7.91
N GLY A 368 37.90 -12.03 -7.65
CA GLY A 368 38.39 -11.28 -6.48
C GLY A 368 37.70 -11.62 -5.16
N TYR A 369 36.70 -12.50 -5.15
CA TYR A 369 36.04 -12.94 -3.93
C TYR A 369 37.00 -13.74 -3.03
N PRO A 370 36.82 -13.68 -1.68
CA PRO A 370 37.51 -14.59 -0.77
C PRO A 370 37.30 -16.07 -1.16
N ALA A 371 38.31 -16.89 -0.89
CA ALA A 371 38.25 -18.32 -1.21
C ALA A 371 37.02 -18.98 -0.59
N THR A 372 36.35 -19.82 -1.36
CA THR A 372 35.17 -20.55 -0.91
C THR A 372 35.53 -21.52 0.20
N ASP A 373 34.94 -21.35 1.37
CA ASP A 373 34.97 -22.36 2.41
C ASP A 373 33.84 -23.35 2.11
N TRP A 374 34.11 -24.66 2.11
CA TRP A 374 33.07 -25.69 1.90
C TRP A 374 32.68 -26.41 3.19
N SER A 375 33.42 -26.15 4.28
CA SER A 375 33.36 -26.85 5.57
C SER A 375 32.15 -26.57 6.44
#